data_AF-A0A844MQ76-F1
#
_entry.id   AF-A0A844MQ76-F1
#
_cell.length_a   1.000
_cell.length_b   1.000
_cell.length_c   1.000
_cell.angle_alpha   90.00
_cell.angle_beta   90.00
_cell.angle_gamma   90.00
#
_symmetry.space_group_name_H-M   'P 1'
#
loop_
_entity.id
_entity.type
_entity.pdbx_description
1 polymer ?
#
loop_
_entity_poly.entity_id
_entity_poly.type
_entity_poly.pdbx_seq_one_letter_code
_entity_poly.pdbx_strand_id
1 'polypeptide(L)'
;MLIDLVTWCSQNIGLSLNSKEIEQKSKEMYQWLVPYCKSPLYQYLQDVLCSNFRDDIQLLKLRFGQNLSLKAVALKLQKTEDVIALRLTRIKQYLQTQLQEQIQNTLSISLVSLTSAEKQIAALVDEYLSTAPYGNFELQEREEI
;
A
#
# COMPACT_ATOMS: atom_id res chain seq x y z
N MET A 1 -9.83 22.71 9.29
CA MET A 1 -8.55 22.88 8.56
C MET A 1 -7.48 23.32 9.56
N LEU A 2 -6.19 23.05 9.31
CA LEU A 2 -5.08 23.47 10.21
C LEU A 2 -5.05 24.99 10.43
N ILE A 3 -5.51 25.76 9.44
CA ILE A 3 -5.70 27.21 9.53
C ILE A 3 -6.71 27.58 10.62
N ASP A 4 -7.85 26.90 10.70
CA ASP A 4 -8.87 27.17 11.72
C ASP A 4 -8.35 26.90 13.13
N LEU A 5 -7.52 25.85 13.28
CA LEU A 5 -6.86 25.51 14.53
C LEU A 5 -5.83 26.58 14.93
N VAL A 6 -5.07 27.10 13.97
CA VAL A 6 -4.10 28.18 14.20
C VAL A 6 -4.81 29.49 14.53
N THR A 7 -5.90 29.83 13.84
CA THR A 7 -6.72 31.00 14.17
C THR A 7 -7.26 30.90 15.59
N TRP A 8 -7.76 29.73 15.98
CA TRP A 8 -8.22 29.49 17.35
C TRP A 8 -7.08 29.59 18.38
N CYS A 9 -5.92 28.98 18.12
CA CYS A 9 -4.74 29.07 19.00
C CYS A 9 -4.20 30.50 19.12
N SER A 10 -4.21 31.27 18.04
CA SER A 10 -3.79 32.68 18.07
C SER A 10 -4.76 33.53 18.90
N GLN A 11 -6.06 33.22 18.85
CA GLN A 11 -7.10 33.96 19.59
C GLN A 11 -7.16 33.57 21.07
N ASN A 12 -6.85 32.31 21.42
CA ASN A 12 -7.08 31.78 22.77
C ASN A 12 -5.80 31.47 23.56
N ILE A 13 -4.67 31.24 22.89
CA ILE A 13 -3.39 30.82 23.50
C ILE A 13 -2.27 31.87 23.27
N GLY A 14 -2.50 32.86 22.38
CA GLY A 14 -1.49 33.88 22.05
C GLY A 14 -0.33 33.35 21.19
N LEU A 15 -0.50 32.16 20.61
CA LEU A 15 0.47 31.53 19.72
C LEU A 15 0.21 31.97 18.27
N SER A 16 1.05 32.90 17.78
CA SER A 16 1.03 33.34 16.38
C SER A 16 2.06 32.54 15.58
N LEU A 17 1.65 31.45 14.96
CA LEU A 17 2.47 30.76 13.95
C LEU A 17 2.38 31.52 12.63
N ASN A 18 3.52 31.84 12.02
CA ASN A 18 3.53 32.44 10.69
C ASN A 18 3.29 31.36 9.61
N SER A 19 2.87 31.78 8.41
CA SER A 19 2.51 30.86 7.32
C SER A 19 3.60 29.84 6.99
N LYS A 20 4.89 30.21 7.08
CA LYS A 20 6.01 29.30 6.81
C LYS A 20 6.14 28.22 7.88
N GLU A 21 5.90 28.57 9.14
CA GLU A 21 5.91 27.62 10.25
C GLU A 21 4.74 26.63 10.14
N ILE A 22 3.56 27.10 9.72
CA ILE A 22 2.39 26.26 9.48
C ILE A 22 2.65 25.26 8.35
N GLU A 23 3.21 25.74 7.23
CA GLU A 23 3.57 24.88 6.09
C GLU A 23 4.61 23.83 6.49
N GLN A 24 5.65 24.24 7.21
CA GLN A 24 6.69 23.33 7.67
C GLN A 24 6.13 22.27 8.63
N LYS A 25 5.29 22.66 9.60
CA LYS A 25 4.66 21.73 10.54
C LYS A 25 3.69 20.79 9.85
N SER A 26 2.91 21.29 8.88
CA SER A 26 2.03 20.46 8.05
C SER A 26 2.83 19.41 7.28
N LYS A 27 3.98 19.79 6.70
CA LYS A 27 4.88 18.86 6.00
C LYS A 27 5.47 17.81 6.93
N GLU A 28 5.94 18.20 8.11
CA GLU A 28 6.46 17.28 9.13
C GLU A 28 5.38 16.29 9.58
N MET A 29 4.16 16.77 9.85
CA MET A 29 3.02 15.93 10.19
C MET A 29 2.69 14.95 9.06
N TYR A 30 2.67 15.41 7.81
CA TYR A 30 2.41 14.55 6.67
C TYR A 30 3.48 13.47 6.51
N GLN A 31 4.76 13.82 6.64
CA GLN A 31 5.88 12.88 6.59
C GLN A 31 5.81 11.81 7.68
N TRP A 32 5.28 12.15 8.85
CA TRP A 32 5.08 11.21 9.95
C TRP A 32 3.81 10.36 9.78
N LEU A 33 2.70 10.98 9.36
CA LEU A 33 1.41 10.31 9.21
C LEU A 33 1.39 9.31 8.06
N VAL A 34 2.06 9.60 6.94
CA VAL A 34 2.00 8.73 5.76
C VAL A 34 2.53 7.32 6.08
N PRO A 35 3.74 7.11 6.63
CA PRO A 35 4.21 5.79 7.02
C PRO A 35 3.32 5.14 8.08
N TYR A 36 2.87 5.91 9.07
CA TYR A 36 2.01 5.41 10.15
C TYR A 36 0.68 4.87 9.62
N CYS A 37 0.01 5.60 8.73
CA CYS A 37 -1.25 5.19 8.12
C CYS A 37 -1.07 4.07 7.08
N LYS A 38 0.08 4.02 6.39
CA LYS A 38 0.37 2.95 5.41
C LYS A 38 0.67 1.62 6.07
N SER A 39 1.33 1.61 7.23
CA SER A 39 1.80 0.38 7.88
C SER A 39 0.68 -0.65 8.12
N PRO A 40 -0.49 -0.32 8.72
CA PRO A 40 -1.59 -1.26 8.88
C PRO A 40 -2.14 -1.80 7.55
N LEU A 41 -2.18 -0.95 6.52
CA LEU A 41 -2.65 -1.35 5.18
C LEU A 41 -1.67 -2.30 4.51
N TYR A 42 -0.36 -2.06 4.67
CA TYR A 42 0.69 -2.93 4.13
C TYR A 42 0.72 -4.27 4.84
N GLN A 43 0.51 -4.29 6.16
CA GLN A 43 0.36 -5.53 6.92
C GLN A 43 -0.85 -6.32 6.43
N TYR A 44 -2.00 -5.68 6.26
CA TYR A 44 -3.18 -6.32 5.72
C TYR A 44 -2.95 -6.91 4.32
N LEU A 45 -2.32 -6.15 3.41
CA LEU A 45 -1.97 -6.64 2.07
C LEU A 45 -1.01 -7.84 2.12
N GLN A 46 -0.06 -7.85 3.07
CA GLN A 46 0.84 -8.98 3.29
C GLN A 46 0.07 -10.21 3.74
N ASP A 47 -0.83 -10.08 4.72
CA ASP A 47 -1.62 -11.20 5.23
C ASP A 47 -2.53 -11.78 4.13
N VAL A 48 -3.14 -10.91 3.31
CA VAL A 48 -3.95 -11.31 2.15
C VAL A 48 -3.09 -12.06 1.12
N LEU A 49 -1.88 -11.57 0.80
CA LEU A 49 -0.96 -12.24 -0.11
C LEU A 49 -0.53 -13.62 0.42
N CYS A 50 -0.08 -13.69 1.67
CA CYS A 50 0.38 -14.94 2.29
C CYS A 50 -0.74 -15.99 2.37
N SER A 51 -1.99 -15.56 2.58
CA SER A 51 -3.12 -16.46 2.74
C SER A 51 -3.70 -16.95 1.40
N ASN A 52 -3.71 -16.11 0.37
CA ASN A 52 -4.42 -16.40 -0.89
C ASN A 52 -3.49 -16.67 -2.09
N PHE A 53 -2.24 -16.25 -2.00
CA PHE A 53 -1.27 -16.25 -3.11
C PHE A 53 0.11 -16.76 -2.67
N ARG A 54 0.16 -17.67 -1.69
CA ARG A 54 1.40 -18.29 -1.19
C ARG A 54 2.25 -18.85 -2.34
N ASP A 55 1.63 -19.60 -3.25
CA ASP A 55 2.28 -20.20 -4.44
C ASP A 55 2.77 -19.17 -5.47
N ASP A 56 2.32 -17.92 -5.35
CA ASP A 56 2.66 -16.81 -6.23
C ASP A 56 3.75 -15.90 -5.63
N ILE A 57 4.14 -16.08 -4.37
CA ILE A 57 5.19 -15.27 -3.72
C ILE A 57 6.50 -15.33 -4.50
N GLN A 58 6.90 -16.51 -4.99
CA GLN A 58 8.12 -16.63 -5.80
C GLN A 58 8.02 -15.85 -7.11
N LEU A 59 6.84 -15.82 -7.73
CA LEU A 59 6.60 -15.01 -8.93
C LEU A 59 6.74 -13.52 -8.61
N LEU A 60 6.13 -13.05 -7.51
CA LEU A 60 6.21 -11.66 -7.07
C LEU A 60 7.64 -11.26 -6.70
N LYS A 61 8.37 -12.11 -5.99
CA LYS A 61 9.79 -11.92 -5.65
C LYS A 61 10.65 -11.76 -6.89
N LEU A 62 10.47 -12.61 -7.90
CA LEU A 62 11.20 -12.51 -9.16
C LEU A 62 10.84 -11.22 -9.91
N ARG A 63 9.54 -10.88 -10.00
CA ARG A 63 9.07 -9.72 -10.76
C ARG A 63 9.44 -8.39 -10.11
N PHE A 64 9.18 -8.24 -8.81
CA PHE A 64 9.27 -6.98 -8.08
C PHE A 64 10.48 -6.92 -7.15
N GLY A 65 10.77 -8.00 -6.42
CA GLY A 65 11.96 -8.05 -5.54
C GLY A 65 13.30 -8.06 -6.30
N GLN A 66 13.36 -8.77 -7.44
CA GLN A 66 14.55 -8.84 -8.31
C GLN A 66 14.43 -7.95 -9.56
N ASN A 67 13.33 -7.24 -9.74
CA ASN A 67 13.07 -6.38 -10.91
C ASN A 67 13.24 -7.07 -12.26
N LEU A 68 12.93 -8.37 -12.37
CA LEU A 68 13.04 -9.10 -13.63
C LEU A 68 11.91 -8.76 -14.59
N SER A 69 12.20 -8.81 -15.89
CA SER A 69 11.17 -8.68 -16.95
C SER A 69 10.24 -9.90 -16.98
N LEU A 70 9.03 -9.74 -17.53
CA LEU A 70 8.06 -10.84 -17.66
C LEU A 70 8.67 -12.05 -18.37
N LYS A 71 9.40 -11.82 -19.46
CA LYS A 71 10.16 -12.85 -20.18
C LYS A 71 11.15 -13.62 -19.30
N ALA A 72 11.92 -12.90 -18.47
CA ALA A 72 12.90 -13.53 -17.59
C ALA A 72 12.22 -14.33 -16.46
N VAL A 73 11.12 -13.82 -15.90
CA VAL A 73 10.31 -14.53 -14.90
C VAL A 73 9.68 -15.79 -15.50
N ALA A 74 9.09 -15.67 -16.69
CA ALA A 74 8.49 -16.77 -17.44
C ALA A 74 9.49 -17.91 -17.69
N LEU A 75 10.70 -17.56 -18.13
CA LEU A 75 11.79 -18.52 -18.32
C LEU A 75 12.21 -19.20 -17.01
N LYS A 76 12.37 -18.43 -15.92
CA LYS A 76 12.75 -18.99 -14.60
C LYS A 76 11.69 -19.92 -14.02
N LEU A 77 10.41 -19.60 -14.21
CA LEU A 77 9.29 -20.37 -13.68
C LEU A 77 8.78 -21.44 -14.66
N GLN A 78 9.40 -21.58 -15.83
CA GLN A 78 8.99 -22.49 -16.90
C GLN A 78 7.50 -22.33 -17.28
N LYS A 79 7.06 -21.08 -17.42
CA LYS A 79 5.71 -20.69 -17.82
C LYS A 79 5.77 -19.74 -19.02
N THR A 80 4.64 -19.50 -19.68
CA THR A 80 4.55 -18.48 -20.74
C THR A 80 4.42 -17.08 -20.15
N GLU A 81 4.83 -16.04 -20.89
CA GLU A 81 4.68 -14.64 -20.48
C GLU A 81 3.21 -14.29 -20.21
N ASP A 82 2.29 -14.80 -21.02
CA ASP A 82 0.84 -14.58 -20.86
C ASP A 82 0.32 -15.14 -19.53
N VAL A 83 0.78 -16.32 -19.12
CA VAL A 83 0.39 -16.92 -17.85
C VAL A 83 0.92 -16.09 -16.68
N ILE A 84 2.17 -15.60 -16.76
CA ILE A 84 2.74 -14.73 -15.72
C ILE A 84 1.96 -13.41 -15.65
N ALA A 85 1.68 -12.77 -16.79
CA ALA A 85 0.92 -11.53 -16.87
C ALA A 85 -0.50 -11.69 -16.32
N LEU A 86 -1.17 -12.79 -16.64
CA LEU A 86 -2.51 -13.09 -16.13
C LEU A 86 -2.51 -13.28 -14.60
N ARG A 87 -1.53 -14.03 -14.05
CA ARG A 87 -1.40 -14.22 -12.60
C ARG A 87 -1.12 -12.90 -11.88
N LEU A 88 -0.21 -12.08 -12.40
CA LEU A 88 0.06 -10.74 -11.85
C LEU A 88 -1.19 -9.86 -11.85
N THR A 89 -1.93 -9.84 -12.95
CA THR A 89 -3.19 -9.08 -13.07
C THR A 89 -4.20 -9.55 -12.03
N ARG A 90 -4.38 -10.87 -11.88
CA ARG A 90 -5.30 -11.45 -10.90
C ARG A 90 -4.93 -11.08 -9.46
N ILE A 91 -3.63 -11.16 -9.11
CA ILE A 91 -3.15 -10.77 -7.78
C ILE A 91 -3.44 -9.30 -7.52
N LYS A 92 -3.09 -8.42 -8.46
CA LYS A 92 -3.34 -6.97 -8.32
C LYS A 92 -4.82 -6.66 -8.12
N GLN A 93 -5.67 -7.21 -8.98
CA GLN A 93 -7.12 -7.00 -8.90
C GLN A 93 -7.67 -7.48 -7.56
N TYR A 94 -7.26 -8.67 -7.10
CA TYR A 94 -7.71 -9.21 -5.83
C TYR A 94 -7.28 -8.35 -4.65
N LEU A 95 -6.01 -7.92 -4.61
CA LEU A 95 -5.51 -7.03 -3.56
C LEU A 95 -6.23 -5.69 -3.55
N GLN A 96 -6.52 -5.12 -4.72
CA GLN A 96 -7.30 -3.88 -4.83
C GLN A 96 -8.70 -4.06 -4.26
N THR A 97 -9.40 -5.13 -4.63
CA THR A 97 -10.73 -5.45 -4.10
C THR A 97 -10.70 -5.64 -2.58
N GLN A 98 -9.78 -6.45 -2.07
CA GLN A 98 -9.67 -6.72 -0.63
C GLN A 98 -9.33 -5.46 0.17
N LEU A 99 -8.43 -4.61 -0.35
CA LEU A 99 -8.09 -3.35 0.30
C LEU A 99 -9.27 -2.38 0.29
N GLN A 100 -10.00 -2.32 -0.83
CA GLN A 100 -11.22 -1.51 -0.93
C GLN A 100 -12.26 -1.93 0.11
N GLU A 101 -12.55 -3.24 0.20
CA GLU A 101 -13.47 -3.80 1.18
C GLU A 101 -13.03 -3.48 2.60
N GLN A 102 -11.74 -3.65 2.91
CA GLN A 102 -11.19 -3.36 4.24
C GLN A 102 -11.35 -1.88 4.63
N ILE A 103 -11.09 -0.95 3.71
CA ILE A 103 -11.24 0.49 3.95
C ILE A 103 -12.71 0.83 4.18
N GLN A 104 -13.62 0.32 3.33
CA GLN A 104 -15.06 0.57 3.46
C GLN A 104 -15.59 0.06 4.80
N ASN A 105 -15.20 -1.15 5.20
CA ASN A 105 -15.61 -1.76 6.46
C ASN A 105 -15.04 -1.03 7.67
N THR A 106 -13.74 -0.71 7.65
CA THR A 106 -13.06 -0.07 8.79
C THR A 106 -13.56 1.36 9.02
N LEU A 107 -13.80 2.11 7.96
CA LEU A 107 -14.23 3.51 8.05
C LEU A 107 -15.76 3.67 8.00
N SER A 108 -16.51 2.59 7.73
CA SER A 108 -17.96 2.62 7.52
C SER A 108 -18.37 3.64 6.45
N ILE A 109 -17.61 3.73 5.36
CA ILE A 109 -17.85 4.65 4.23
C ILE A 109 -18.11 3.88 2.94
N SER A 110 -18.86 4.48 2.02
CA SER A 110 -18.99 4.00 0.65
C SER A 110 -17.98 4.71 -0.26
N LEU A 111 -17.19 3.95 -1.01
CA LEU A 111 -16.25 4.50 -2.01
C LEU A 111 -16.82 4.52 -3.43
N VAL A 112 -18.07 4.06 -3.63
CA VAL A 112 -18.69 3.84 -4.97
C VAL A 112 -18.77 5.12 -5.81
N SER A 113 -18.78 6.31 -5.19
CA SER A 113 -18.82 7.60 -5.87
C SER A 113 -17.46 8.30 -5.97
N LEU A 114 -16.39 7.70 -5.45
CA LEU A 114 -15.06 8.31 -5.36
C LEU A 114 -14.12 7.69 -6.40
N THR A 115 -14.20 8.14 -7.65
CA THR A 115 -13.31 7.68 -8.74
C THR A 115 -11.83 7.91 -8.44
N SER A 116 -11.52 8.88 -7.57
CA SER A 116 -10.17 9.09 -7.05
C SER A 116 -9.73 7.97 -6.11
N ALA A 117 -10.63 7.40 -5.31
CA ALA A 117 -10.32 6.34 -4.35
C ALA A 117 -9.84 5.06 -5.05
N GLU A 118 -10.50 4.64 -6.13
CA GLU A 118 -10.08 3.47 -6.92
C GLU A 118 -8.64 3.64 -7.45
N LYS A 119 -8.31 4.82 -7.98
CA LYS A 119 -6.96 5.13 -8.47
C LYS A 119 -5.93 5.13 -7.33
N GLN A 120 -6.29 5.67 -6.17
CA GLN A 120 -5.40 5.68 -5.01
C GLN A 120 -5.18 4.28 -4.43
N ILE A 121 -6.22 3.44 -4.41
CA ILE A 121 -6.12 2.03 -4.01
C ILE A 121 -5.20 1.27 -4.96
N ALA A 122 -5.40 1.43 -6.29
CA ALA A 122 -4.53 0.81 -7.28
C ALA A 122 -3.07 1.26 -7.13
N ALA A 123 -2.83 2.57 -6.96
CA ALA A 123 -1.49 3.11 -6.73
C ALA A 123 -0.85 2.58 -5.45
N LEU A 124 -1.62 2.45 -4.36
CA LEU A 124 -1.13 1.92 -3.10
C LEU A 124 -0.77 0.43 -3.21
N VAL A 125 -1.57 -0.36 -3.92
CA VAL A 125 -1.24 -1.78 -4.20
C VAL A 125 0.00 -1.90 -5.08
N ASP A 126 0.15 -1.08 -6.11
CA ASP A 126 1.34 -1.08 -6.96
C ASP A 126 2.60 -0.63 -6.20
N GLU A 127 2.48 0.38 -5.34
CA GLU A 127 3.55 0.83 -4.45
C GLU A 127 3.95 -0.29 -3.49
N TYR A 128 2.97 -0.91 -2.84
CA TYR A 128 3.19 -2.04 -1.95
C TYR A 128 3.91 -3.18 -2.68
N LEU A 129 3.39 -3.67 -3.80
CA LEU A 129 4.04 -4.76 -4.55
C LEU A 129 5.47 -4.39 -4.99
N SER A 130 5.75 -3.13 -5.26
CA SER A 130 7.09 -2.70 -5.68
C SER A 130 8.07 -2.57 -4.51
N THR A 131 7.57 -2.35 -3.29
CA THR A 131 8.38 -2.05 -2.09
C THR A 131 8.29 -3.12 -1.00
N ALA A 132 7.44 -4.13 -1.17
CA ALA A 132 7.20 -5.17 -0.19
C ALA A 132 8.52 -5.91 0.14
N PRO A 133 8.75 -6.23 1.42
CA PRO A 133 9.96 -6.91 1.84
C PRO A 133 9.87 -8.40 1.50
N TYR A 134 10.01 -8.76 0.23
CA TYR A 134 9.87 -10.14 -0.27
C TYR A 134 10.77 -11.18 0.41
N GLY A 135 11.84 -10.75 1.10
CA GLY A 135 12.67 -11.63 1.93
C GLY A 135 12.00 -12.07 3.25
N ASN A 136 11.03 -11.30 3.75
CA ASN A 136 10.33 -11.61 5.01
C ASN A 136 9.23 -12.65 4.84
N PHE A 137 8.78 -12.90 3.61
CA PHE A 137 7.78 -13.93 3.31
C PHE A 137 8.33 -15.35 3.53
N GLU A 138 9.66 -15.54 3.45
CA GLU A 138 10.33 -16.84 3.67
C GLU A 138 10.53 -17.17 5.17
N LEU A 139 10.49 -16.18 6.06
CA LEU A 139 10.64 -16.39 7.50
C LEU A 139 9.38 -17.01 8.12
N GLN A 140 8.19 -16.65 7.62
CA GLN A 140 6.93 -17.27 8.02
C GLN A 140 6.83 -18.74 7.62
N GLU A 141 7.53 -19.19 6.57
CA GLU A 141 7.57 -20.61 6.18
C GLU A 141 8.34 -21.51 7.18
N ARG A 142 9.23 -20.93 7.99
CA ARG A 142 10.07 -21.69 8.93
C ARG A 142 9.48 -21.82 10.33
N GLU A 143 8.50 -20.98 10.67
CA GLU A 143 7.86 -20.99 12.00
C GLU A 143 6.60 -21.89 12.04
N GLU A 144 6.12 -22.38 10.89
CA GLU A 144 4.96 -23.29 10.78
C GLU A 144 5.34 -24.78 10.65
N ILE A 145 6.62 -25.17 10.87
CA ILE A 145 7.11 -26.58 10.81
C ILE A 145 7.50 -27.09 12.20
#